data_AF-A0A3D2FGB4-F1
#
_entry.id   AF-A0A3D2FGB4-F1
#
_cell.length_a   1.000
_cell.length_b   1.000
_cell.length_c   1.000
_cell.angle_alpha   90.00
_cell.angle_beta   90.00
_cell.angle_gamma   90.00
#
_symmetry.space_group_name_H-M   'P 1'
#
loop_
_entity.id
_entity.type
_entity.pdbx_description
1 polymer ?
#
loop_
_entity_poly.entity_id
_entity_poly.type
_entity_poly.pdbx_seq_one_letter_code
_entity_poly.pdbx_strand_id
1 'polypeptide(L)'
;MHTAWAQGSGHDHSAHHAAEAQHLKLNNGKKWEADANLRLGMERIRDALAAGGKMSARQYRALAQNVNDQISFMAQNCRLDEQTDAMLHFVLADLVAGADAISASGNEHSMHHGAEKISNALKDYETYFNHPGWHGTVASHSRVGEVSPAMNLFSSERRE
;
A
#
# COMPACT_ATOMS: atom_id res chain seq x y z
N MET A 1 10.34 50.31 37.64
CA MET A 1 9.51 50.13 36.43
C MET A 1 9.12 48.67 36.39
N HIS A 2 7.84 48.37 36.57
CA HIS A 2 7.30 47.00 36.53
C HIS A 2 6.90 46.67 35.09
N THR A 3 7.33 45.52 34.57
CA THR A 3 6.63 44.82 33.49
C THR A 3 6.80 43.32 33.69
N ALA A 4 5.74 42.72 34.21
CA ALA A 4 5.44 41.30 34.13
C ALA A 4 5.19 40.90 32.67
N TRP A 5 5.54 39.67 32.31
CA TRP A 5 4.97 38.99 31.15
C TRP A 5 4.58 37.57 31.56
N ALA A 6 3.35 37.24 31.14
CA ALA A 6 2.54 36.14 31.58
C ALA A 6 2.95 34.80 30.95
N GLN A 7 2.54 33.73 31.62
CA GLN A 7 2.58 32.36 31.14
C GLN A 7 1.61 32.22 29.95
N GLY A 8 2.15 31.77 28.81
CA GLY A 8 1.37 31.35 27.64
C GLY A 8 1.16 29.85 27.69
N SER A 9 -0.09 29.47 27.93
CA SER A 9 -0.74 28.16 27.93
C SER A 9 -0.02 27.02 27.20
N GLY A 10 0.10 25.90 27.90
CA GLY A 10 0.46 24.62 27.31
C GLY A 10 -0.47 24.28 26.14
N HIS A 11 0.13 23.71 25.10
CA HIS A 11 -0.58 23.12 24.00
C HIS A 11 -1.28 21.85 24.48
N ASP A 12 -2.50 22.03 24.98
CA ASP A 12 -3.44 20.96 25.25
C ASP A 12 -3.86 20.37 23.90
N HIS A 13 -3.28 19.24 23.53
CA HIS A 13 -3.70 18.47 22.37
C HIS A 13 -5.01 17.76 22.68
N SER A 14 -6.09 18.53 22.73
CA SER A 14 -7.45 17.99 22.68
C SER A 14 -7.74 17.53 21.24
N ALA A 15 -7.31 16.31 20.93
CA ALA A 15 -7.73 15.56 19.76
C ALA A 15 -8.43 14.27 20.25
N HIS A 16 -9.57 14.46 20.91
CA HIS A 16 -10.52 13.38 21.19
C HIS A 16 -11.31 13.06 19.93
N HIS A 17 -10.72 12.36 18.95
CA HIS A 17 -11.42 11.48 17.98
C HIS A 17 -10.35 10.54 17.39
N ALA A 18 -10.44 9.24 17.67
CA ALA A 18 -9.54 8.14 17.25
C ALA A 18 -8.21 7.92 18.03
N ALA A 19 -8.20 8.06 19.35
CA ALA A 19 -7.16 7.45 20.18
C ALA A 19 -7.42 5.95 20.36
N GLU A 20 -7.30 5.10 19.33
CA GLU A 20 -7.61 3.67 19.52
C GLU A 20 -6.84 2.64 18.68
N ALA A 21 -5.77 3.01 17.97
CA ALA A 21 -4.72 2.05 17.62
C ALA A 21 -3.36 2.74 17.54
N GLN A 22 -2.32 2.12 18.10
CA GLN A 22 -0.93 2.56 17.91
C GLN A 22 -0.24 1.80 16.76
N HIS A 23 -0.94 0.87 16.13
CA HIS A 23 -0.47 0.02 15.04
C HIS A 23 -1.66 -0.50 14.21
N LEU A 24 -1.39 -1.06 13.03
CA LEU A 24 -2.38 -1.74 12.21
C LEU A 24 -2.99 -2.95 12.93
N LYS A 25 -4.31 -3.02 12.95
CA LYS A 25 -5.08 -4.12 13.53
C LYS A 25 -6.22 -4.53 12.61
N LEU A 26 -6.69 -5.77 12.71
CA LEU A 26 -7.89 -6.22 12.01
C LEU A 26 -9.16 -5.70 12.71
N ASN A 27 -10.24 -5.55 11.96
CA ASN A 27 -11.58 -5.27 12.47
C ASN A 27 -12.19 -6.55 13.08
N ASN A 28 -11.88 -6.82 14.35
CA ASN A 28 -12.35 -8.01 15.07
C ASN A 28 -12.06 -9.32 14.30
N GLY A 29 -10.84 -9.43 13.76
CA GLY A 29 -10.39 -10.57 12.94
C GLY A 29 -10.78 -10.50 11.46
N LYS A 30 -11.49 -9.46 11.02
CA LYS A 30 -11.82 -9.20 9.61
C LYS A 30 -10.96 -8.07 9.04
N LYS A 31 -10.74 -8.10 7.73
CA LYS A 31 -10.11 -6.99 7.02
C LYS A 31 -11.05 -5.78 6.96
N TRP A 32 -10.48 -4.59 6.84
CA TRP A 32 -11.20 -3.33 6.66
C TRP A 32 -11.69 -3.19 5.22
N GLU A 33 -12.90 -2.69 5.01
CA GLU A 33 -13.45 -2.54 3.66
C GLU A 33 -12.78 -1.37 2.94
N ALA A 34 -12.11 -1.64 1.82
CA ALA A 34 -11.61 -0.57 0.97
C ALA A 34 -12.72 -0.09 0.03
N ASP A 35 -12.89 1.22 -0.13
CA ASP A 35 -13.78 1.77 -1.16
C ASP A 35 -13.15 1.72 -2.57
N ALA A 36 -13.92 2.11 -3.60
CA ALA A 36 -13.46 2.06 -4.98
C ALA A 36 -12.27 2.99 -5.27
N ASN A 37 -12.20 4.16 -4.63
CA ASN A 37 -11.13 5.13 -4.85
C ASN A 37 -9.83 4.70 -4.16
N LEU A 38 -9.93 4.16 -2.94
CA LEU A 38 -8.82 3.55 -2.23
C LEU A 38 -8.24 2.39 -3.04
N ARG A 39 -9.09 1.46 -3.51
CA ARG A 39 -8.64 0.32 -4.34
C ARG A 39 -7.91 0.79 -5.60
N LEU A 40 -8.48 1.77 -6.33
CA LEU A 40 -7.87 2.31 -7.54
C LEU A 40 -6.51 2.98 -7.26
N GLY A 41 -6.40 3.74 -6.17
CA GLY A 41 -5.15 4.37 -5.77
C GLY A 41 -4.06 3.35 -5.45
N MET A 42 -4.38 2.34 -4.64
CA MET A 42 -3.43 1.28 -4.26
C MET A 42 -3.00 0.41 -5.45
N GLU A 43 -3.91 0.11 -6.39
CA GLU A 43 -3.58 -0.57 -7.64
C GLU A 43 -2.56 0.21 -8.47
N ARG A 44 -2.77 1.51 -8.65
CA ARG A 44 -1.86 2.36 -9.42
C ARG A 44 -0.48 2.47 -8.79
N ILE A 45 -0.41 2.57 -7.45
CA ILE A 45 0.86 2.56 -6.73
C ILE A 45 1.58 1.23 -6.92
N ARG A 46 0.87 0.11 -6.76
CA ARG A 46 1.40 -1.25 -6.99
C ARG A 46 1.93 -1.40 -8.41
N ASP A 47 1.19 -0.96 -9.41
CA ASP A 47 1.57 -1.09 -10.81
C ASP A 47 2.79 -0.23 -11.15
N ALA A 48 2.90 0.97 -10.57
CA ALA A 48 4.08 1.82 -10.70
C ALA A 48 5.33 1.18 -10.07
N LEU A 49 5.17 0.43 -8.98
CA LEU A 49 6.24 -0.33 -8.34
C LEU A 49 6.62 -1.58 -9.15
N ALA A 50 5.63 -2.32 -9.67
CA ALA A 50 5.82 -3.56 -10.42
C ALA A 50 6.46 -3.34 -11.80
N ALA A 51 6.39 -2.13 -12.35
CA ALA A 51 7.01 -1.75 -13.61
C ALA A 51 8.56 -1.80 -13.62
N GLY A 52 9.21 -2.22 -12.52
CA GLY A 52 10.67 -2.18 -12.41
C GLY A 52 11.27 -3.42 -11.77
N GLY A 53 12.16 -4.10 -12.51
CA GLY A 53 13.39 -4.65 -11.92
C GLY A 53 14.26 -3.51 -11.38
N LYS A 54 15.58 -3.57 -11.55
CA LYS A 54 16.46 -2.47 -11.12
C LYS A 54 16.02 -1.12 -11.74
N MET A 55 15.48 -0.20 -10.93
CA MET A 55 15.00 1.10 -11.40
C MET A 55 16.16 2.10 -11.50
N SER A 56 16.15 2.92 -12.55
CA SER A 56 16.98 4.12 -12.62
C SER A 56 16.51 5.18 -11.62
N ALA A 57 17.40 6.12 -11.26
CA ALA A 57 17.03 7.26 -10.41
C ALA A 57 15.83 8.07 -10.95
N ARG A 58 15.66 8.15 -12.28
CA ARG A 58 14.49 8.80 -12.90
C ARG A 58 13.21 8.01 -12.63
N GLN A 59 13.25 6.69 -12.73
CA GLN A 59 12.10 5.82 -12.46
C GLN A 59 11.71 5.85 -10.98
N TYR A 60 12.69 5.86 -10.06
CA TYR A 60 12.40 6.04 -8.63
C TYR A 60 11.68 7.37 -8.35
N ARG A 61 12.18 8.49 -8.89
CA ARG A 61 11.48 9.78 -8.71
C ARG A 61 10.07 9.78 -9.28
N ALA A 62 9.86 9.14 -10.43
CA ALA A 62 8.53 8.98 -11.01
C ALA A 62 7.60 8.12 -10.12
N LEU A 63 8.14 7.06 -9.49
CA LEU A 63 7.41 6.27 -8.49
C LEU A 63 7.00 7.13 -7.30
N ALA A 64 7.93 7.91 -6.72
CA ALA A 64 7.62 8.78 -5.58
C ALA A 64 6.55 9.83 -5.91
N GLN A 65 6.62 10.44 -7.10
CA GLN A 65 5.58 11.35 -7.58
C GLN A 65 4.23 10.64 -7.72
N ASN A 66 4.21 9.46 -8.36
CA ASN A 66 2.98 8.70 -8.54
C ASN A 66 2.33 8.32 -7.19
N VAL A 67 3.12 7.91 -6.20
CA VAL A 67 2.65 7.64 -4.84
C VAL A 67 1.95 8.86 -4.25
N ASN A 68 2.61 10.02 -4.25
CA ASN A 68 2.03 11.26 -3.71
C ASN A 68 0.75 11.70 -4.44
N ASP A 69 0.71 11.53 -5.76
CA ASP A 69 -0.48 11.83 -6.56
C ASP A 69 -1.66 10.91 -6.18
N GLN A 70 -1.40 9.61 -6.01
CA GLN A 70 -2.46 8.67 -5.62
C GLN A 70 -2.93 8.87 -4.18
N ILE A 71 -2.03 9.21 -3.25
CA ILE A 71 -2.40 9.57 -1.88
C ILE A 71 -3.31 10.80 -1.88
N SER A 72 -2.92 11.83 -2.64
CA SER A 72 -3.74 13.04 -2.81
C SER A 72 -5.10 12.72 -3.43
N PHE A 73 -5.15 11.85 -4.43
CA PHE A 73 -6.41 11.38 -5.03
C PHE A 73 -7.29 10.65 -4.02
N MET A 74 -6.74 9.71 -3.24
CA MET A 74 -7.50 8.95 -2.24
C MET A 74 -8.04 9.87 -1.14
N ALA A 75 -7.24 10.81 -0.63
CA ALA A 75 -7.67 11.78 0.37
C ALA A 75 -8.81 12.69 -0.13
N GLN A 76 -8.71 13.19 -1.37
CA GLN A 76 -9.74 14.05 -1.97
C GLN A 76 -11.05 13.31 -2.28
N ASN A 77 -10.99 11.98 -2.45
CA ASN A 77 -12.13 11.16 -2.85
C ASN A 77 -12.50 10.12 -1.78
N CYS A 78 -12.09 10.32 -0.52
CA CYS A 78 -12.28 9.38 0.57
C CYS A 78 -13.77 9.23 0.91
N ARG A 79 -14.24 7.97 1.00
CA ARG A 79 -15.63 7.63 1.36
C ARG A 79 -15.68 6.55 2.45
N LEU A 80 -14.57 6.37 3.16
CA LEU A 80 -14.41 5.38 4.21
C LEU A 80 -15.13 5.82 5.48
N ASP A 81 -15.51 4.85 6.32
CA ASP A 81 -15.88 5.18 7.69
C ASP A 81 -14.65 5.58 8.51
N GLU A 82 -14.88 6.28 9.63
CA GLU A 82 -13.81 6.84 10.46
C GLU A 82 -12.81 5.80 10.97
N GLN A 83 -13.25 4.58 11.28
CA GLN A 83 -12.36 3.53 11.82
C GLN A 83 -11.50 2.93 10.70
N THR A 84 -12.08 2.72 9.52
CA THR A 84 -11.34 2.29 8.34
C THR A 84 -10.31 3.34 7.92
N ASP A 85 -10.68 4.63 7.91
CA ASP A 85 -9.79 5.73 7.58
C ASP A 85 -8.63 5.87 8.58
N ALA A 86 -8.92 5.72 9.88
CA ALA A 86 -7.88 5.70 10.92
C ALA A 86 -6.85 4.58 10.69
N MET A 87 -7.28 3.40 10.22
CA MET A 87 -6.34 2.33 9.88
C MET A 87 -5.60 2.61 8.57
N LEU A 88 -6.25 3.27 7.61
CA LEU A 88 -5.63 3.61 6.33
C LEU A 88 -4.45 4.56 6.53
N HIS A 89 -4.56 5.50 7.49
CA HIS A 89 -3.49 6.45 7.78
C HIS A 89 -2.14 5.80 8.11
N PHE A 90 -2.10 4.61 8.73
CA PHE A 90 -0.84 3.90 8.96
C PHE A 90 -0.16 3.47 7.66
N VAL A 91 -0.95 2.92 6.72
CA VAL A 91 -0.46 2.54 5.38
C VAL A 91 -0.01 3.77 4.61
N LEU A 92 -0.81 4.85 4.62
CA LEU A 92 -0.47 6.08 3.91
C LEU A 92 0.79 6.74 4.47
N ALA A 93 0.99 6.73 5.78
CA ALA A 93 2.20 7.28 6.40
C ALA A 93 3.46 6.57 5.91
N ASP A 94 3.43 5.24 5.79
CA ASP A 94 4.57 4.48 5.27
C ASP A 94 4.80 4.68 3.77
N LEU A 95 3.72 4.84 2.99
CA LEU A 95 3.82 5.22 1.57
C LEU A 95 4.47 6.60 1.40
N VAL A 96 4.04 7.61 2.15
CA VAL A 96 4.64 8.96 2.15
C VAL A 96 6.11 8.87 2.53
N ALA A 97 6.43 8.20 3.64
CA ALA A 97 7.81 8.09 4.11
C ALA A 97 8.74 7.39 3.09
N GLY A 98 8.23 6.39 2.35
CA GLY A 98 8.98 5.78 1.26
C GLY A 98 9.18 6.71 0.06
N ALA A 99 8.16 7.47 -0.33
CA ALA A 99 8.24 8.47 -1.39
C ALA A 99 9.20 9.63 -1.03
N ASP A 100 9.18 10.09 0.21
CA ASP A 100 10.08 11.11 0.75
C ASP A 100 11.52 10.59 0.78
N ALA A 101 11.74 9.35 1.22
CA ALA A 101 13.06 8.74 1.20
C ALA A 101 13.64 8.70 -0.22
N ILE A 102 12.85 8.32 -1.23
CA ILE A 102 13.27 8.38 -2.63
C ILE A 102 13.60 9.82 -3.06
N SER A 103 12.75 10.77 -2.72
CA SER A 103 12.87 12.17 -3.17
C SER A 103 14.07 12.90 -2.56
N ALA A 104 14.36 12.62 -1.28
CA ALA A 104 15.49 13.18 -0.56
C ALA A 104 16.83 12.49 -0.88
N SER A 105 16.80 11.34 -1.58
CA SER A 105 17.98 10.53 -1.83
C SER A 105 18.93 11.12 -2.86
N GLY A 106 20.23 11.13 -2.53
CA GLY A 106 21.32 11.46 -3.46
C GLY A 106 21.93 10.24 -4.17
N ASN A 107 21.55 9.01 -3.83
CA ASN A 107 22.14 7.78 -4.36
C ASN A 107 21.10 6.66 -4.57
N GLU A 108 21.45 5.66 -5.38
CA GLU A 108 20.57 4.53 -5.76
C GLU A 108 20.17 3.65 -4.57
N HIS A 109 21.07 3.44 -3.60
CA HIS A 109 20.80 2.56 -2.45
C HIS A 109 19.68 3.13 -1.57
N SER A 110 19.71 4.42 -1.27
CA SER A 110 18.66 5.09 -0.49
C SER A 110 17.32 5.12 -1.24
N MET A 111 17.34 5.30 -2.57
CA MET A 111 16.11 5.22 -3.39
C MET A 111 15.51 3.82 -3.38
N HIS A 112 16.35 2.79 -3.48
CA HIS A 112 15.91 1.40 -3.38
C HIS A 112 15.23 1.13 -2.03
N HIS A 113 15.84 1.58 -0.93
CA HIS A 113 15.29 1.43 0.42
C HIS A 113 13.92 2.12 0.59
N GLY A 114 13.71 3.27 -0.06
CA GLY A 114 12.41 3.94 -0.09
C GLY A 114 11.35 3.17 -0.88
N ALA A 115 11.74 2.56 -2.01
CA ALA A 115 10.86 1.68 -2.78
C ALA A 115 10.51 0.38 -2.04
N GLU A 116 11.44 -0.20 -1.28
CA GLU A 116 11.17 -1.32 -0.38
C GLU A 116 10.15 -0.94 0.71
N LYS A 117 10.25 0.27 1.25
CA LYS A 117 9.27 0.78 2.23
C LYS A 117 7.87 0.89 1.61
N ILE A 118 7.75 1.42 0.39
CA ILE A 118 6.48 1.43 -0.37
C ILE A 118 5.96 0.01 -0.58
N SER A 119 6.82 -0.93 -0.97
CA SER A 119 6.46 -2.34 -1.15
C SER A 119 5.90 -2.96 0.12
N ASN A 120 6.50 -2.66 1.29
CA ASN A 120 6.03 -3.17 2.57
C ASN A 120 4.68 -2.57 2.97
N ALA A 121 4.46 -1.27 2.75
CA ALA A 121 3.17 -0.64 2.98
C ALA A 121 2.04 -1.29 2.13
N LEU A 122 2.34 -1.68 0.88
CA LEU A 122 1.38 -2.41 0.04
C LEU A 122 1.10 -3.83 0.54
N LYS A 123 2.05 -4.50 1.18
CA LYS A 123 1.83 -5.80 1.85
C LYS A 123 0.98 -5.66 3.10
N ASP A 124 1.18 -4.58 3.85
CA ASP A 124 0.32 -4.23 4.97
C ASP A 124 -1.11 -3.93 4.49
N TYR A 125 -1.26 -3.14 3.44
CA TYR A 125 -2.55 -2.93 2.79
C TYR A 125 -3.24 -4.26 2.44
N GLU A 126 -2.53 -5.17 1.76
CA GLU A 126 -3.06 -6.50 1.43
C GLU A 126 -3.48 -7.30 2.67
N THR A 127 -2.74 -7.19 3.77
CA THR A 127 -3.01 -7.93 5.01
C THR A 127 -4.24 -7.41 5.73
N TYR A 128 -4.40 -6.09 5.80
CA TYR A 128 -5.40 -5.43 6.65
C TYR A 128 -6.64 -4.96 5.90
N PHE A 129 -6.60 -4.78 4.57
CA PHE A 129 -7.71 -4.26 3.79
C PHE A 129 -8.27 -5.29 2.81
N ASN A 130 -9.60 -5.30 2.68
CA ASN A 130 -10.33 -6.10 1.73
C ASN A 130 -10.30 -5.43 0.35
N HIS A 131 -9.50 -6.01 -0.55
CA HIS A 131 -9.42 -5.60 -1.94
C HIS A 131 -9.61 -6.83 -2.84
N PRO A 132 -10.84 -7.09 -3.30
CA PRO A 132 -11.11 -8.21 -4.22
C PRO A 132 -10.28 -8.09 -5.51
N GLY A 133 -9.54 -9.14 -5.85
CA GLY A 133 -8.66 -9.13 -7.03
C GLY A 133 -7.28 -8.50 -6.78
N TRP A 134 -6.90 -8.23 -5.53
CA TRP A 134 -5.52 -7.87 -5.24
C TRP A 134 -4.57 -9.04 -5.52
N HIS A 135 -3.45 -8.75 -6.20
CA HIS A 135 -2.50 -9.77 -6.66
C HIS A 135 -1.08 -9.60 -6.09
N GLY A 136 -0.92 -8.81 -5.02
CA GLY A 136 0.38 -8.56 -4.39
C GLY A 136 1.34 -7.74 -5.25
N THR A 137 2.53 -7.44 -4.74
CA THR A 137 3.58 -6.68 -5.47
C THR A 137 4.53 -7.57 -6.29
N VAL A 138 4.35 -8.89 -6.25
CA VAL A 138 5.08 -9.81 -7.12
C VAL A 138 4.33 -9.91 -8.45
N ALA A 139 5.04 -9.70 -9.57
CA ALA A 139 4.52 -10.04 -10.88
C ALA A 139 4.02 -11.48 -10.80
N SER A 140 2.70 -11.64 -10.90
CA SER A 140 2.06 -12.94 -10.87
C SER A 140 2.69 -13.76 -11.98
N HIS A 141 3.60 -14.69 -11.63
CA HIS A 141 3.99 -15.74 -12.53
C HIS A 141 2.70 -16.51 -12.82
N SER A 142 2.09 -16.16 -13.94
CA SER A 142 0.97 -16.88 -14.52
C SER A 142 1.31 -18.36 -14.47
N ARG A 143 0.61 -19.12 -13.64
CA ARG A 143 0.47 -20.56 -13.86
C ARG A 143 -0.37 -20.68 -15.12
N VAL A 144 0.30 -20.64 -16.27
CA VAL A 144 -0.25 -21.15 -17.53
C VAL A 144 -0.72 -22.57 -17.25
N GLY A 145 -1.97 -22.86 -17.58
CA GLY A 145 -2.63 -24.11 -17.27
C GLY A 145 -1.77 -25.31 -17.62
N GLU A 146 -1.34 -26.05 -16.61
CA GLU A 146 -0.80 -27.39 -16.79
C GLU A 146 -2.01 -28.32 -16.91
N VAL A 147 -2.29 -28.68 -18.16
CA VAL A 147 -3.19 -29.75 -18.53
C VAL A 147 -2.74 -31.05 -17.86
N SER A 148 -3.55 -31.58 -16.94
CA SER A 148 -3.38 -32.92 -16.43
C SER A 148 -3.69 -33.93 -17.55
N PRO A 149 -2.80 -34.87 -17.91
CA PRO A 149 -3.23 -36.04 -18.66
C PRO A 149 -3.75 -37.05 -17.64
N ALA A 150 -5.04 -36.93 -17.29
CA ALA A 150 -5.74 -38.02 -16.64
C ALA A 150 -5.95 -39.11 -17.70
N MET A 151 -5.19 -40.20 -17.53
CA MET A 151 -5.54 -41.58 -17.81
C MET A 151 -6.91 -41.77 -18.47
N ASN A 152 -6.92 -42.17 -19.75
CA ASN A 152 -8.04 -42.94 -20.27
C ASN A 152 -7.48 -44.16 -21.00
N LEU A 153 -7.51 -45.28 -20.28
CA LEU A 153 -7.59 -46.61 -20.86
C LEU A 153 -8.75 -46.60 -21.87
N PHE A 154 -8.48 -46.82 -23.14
CA PHE A 154 -9.46 -47.43 -24.02
C PHE A 154 -8.79 -48.53 -24.82
N SER A 155 -9.12 -49.76 -24.40
CA SER A 155 -8.90 -50.99 -25.13
C SER A 155 -9.40 -50.85 -26.57
N SER A 156 -8.52 -51.09 -27.53
CA SER A 156 -8.93 -51.55 -28.85
C SER A 156 -8.04 -52.70 -29.26
N GLU A 157 -8.57 -53.86 -28.93
CA GLU A 157 -8.21 -55.20 -29.34
C GLU A 157 -8.29 -55.35 -30.88
N ARG A 158 -7.30 -56.03 -31.46
CA ARG A 158 -7.44 -57.00 -32.58
C ARG A 158 -7.91 -56.47 -33.96
N ARG A 159 -6.98 -56.44 -34.93
CA ARG A 159 -7.04 -57.25 -36.18
C ARG A 159 -5.81 -57.07 -37.06
N GLU A 160 -5.24 -58.23 -37.40
CA GLU A 160 -4.50 -58.63 -38.62
C GLU A 160 -3.07 -58.11 -38.82
#